data_AF-A0A3C1NHA3-F1
#
_entry.id   AF-A0A3C1NHA3-F1
#
_cell.length_a   1.000
_cell.length_b   1.000
_cell.length_c   1.000
_cell.angle_alpha   90.00
_cell.angle_beta   90.00
_cell.angle_gamma   90.00
#
_symmetry.space_group_name_H-M   'P 1'
#
loop_
_entity.id
_entity.type
_entity.pdbx_description
1 polymer ?
#
loop_
_entity_poly.entity_id
_entity_poly.type
_entity_poly.pdbx_seq_one_letter_code
_entity_poly.pdbx_strand_id
1 'polypeptide(L)'
;MKWDFLKIHMLPRPPPRARAVTIMAGVGILTGLISSLPSPLPDLRLDDPELLINAEGIPLHAGVAFGAGVAVMLWLWANRDPGKCLLAVALTIMGWLAAVNTANDVMQVVVSSHLFGTVEGAKANREIVGWVLAGVIGGAIGAGLTAFGAGIAAQAIRRPEAWGVIVGVGALYGLLLYPAASLDQIVLLVVPWQAAVAACIAYGLTRPRA
;
A
#
# COMPACT_ATOMS: atom_id res chain seq x y z
N MET A 1 -43.10 28.44 14.52
CA MET A 1 -42.82 27.38 13.54
C MET A 1 -41.36 26.96 13.71
N LYS A 2 -41.09 25.84 14.41
CA LYS A 2 -39.74 25.33 14.64
C LYS A 2 -39.31 24.52 13.42
N TRP A 3 -38.12 24.79 12.89
CA TRP A 3 -37.52 24.10 11.76
C TRP A 3 -37.09 22.68 12.17
N ASP A 4 -38.04 21.77 12.36
CA ASP A 4 -37.80 20.37 12.77
C ASP A 4 -37.22 19.48 11.64
N PHE A 5 -36.98 20.04 10.45
CA PHE A 5 -36.56 19.32 9.24
C PHE A 5 -35.05 19.06 9.13
N LEU A 6 -34.23 19.70 9.98
CA LEU A 6 -32.77 19.54 10.01
C LEU A 6 -32.29 18.69 11.19
N LYS A 7 -33.00 17.62 11.53
CA LYS A 7 -32.48 16.62 12.47
C LYS A 7 -31.41 15.81 11.75
N ILE A 8 -30.14 16.19 11.94
CA ILE A 8 -28.92 15.49 11.47
C ILE A 8 -28.93 13.99 11.84
N HIS A 9 -29.75 13.59 12.82
CA HIS A 9 -29.96 12.21 13.26
C HIS A 9 -30.91 11.39 12.36
N MET A 10 -31.68 12.03 11.46
CA MET A 10 -32.60 11.37 10.52
C MET A 10 -31.96 11.06 9.16
N LEU A 11 -30.74 11.56 8.90
CA LEU A 11 -29.99 11.15 7.72
C LEU A 11 -29.58 9.68 7.87
N PRO A 12 -29.82 8.83 6.87
CA PRO A 12 -29.40 7.44 6.92
C PRO A 12 -27.88 7.38 7.13
N ARG A 13 -27.46 6.91 8.30
CA ARG A 13 -26.04 6.74 8.61
C ARG A 13 -25.57 5.43 7.97
N PRO A 14 -24.46 5.43 7.23
CA PRO A 14 -23.89 4.18 6.75
C PRO A 14 -23.57 3.28 7.94
N PRO A 15 -23.67 1.94 7.78
CA PRO A 15 -23.39 1.00 8.86
C PRO A 15 -21.97 1.24 9.41
N PRO A 16 -21.70 1.01 10.70
CA PRO A 16 -20.43 1.34 11.34
C PRO A 16 -19.21 0.80 10.61
N ARG A 17 -19.34 -0.39 10.02
CA ARG A 17 -18.35 -1.03 9.17
C ARG A 17 -18.03 -0.23 7.91
N ALA A 18 -19.06 0.16 7.15
CA ALA A 18 -18.88 0.95 5.93
C ALA A 18 -18.20 2.28 6.27
N ARG A 19 -18.59 2.91 7.38
CA ARG A 19 -17.94 4.13 7.86
C ARG A 19 -16.45 3.93 8.17
N ALA A 20 -16.07 2.86 8.87
CA ALA A 20 -14.67 2.57 9.17
C ALA A 20 -13.84 2.33 7.90
N VAL A 21 -14.39 1.58 6.95
CA VAL A 21 -13.77 1.34 5.64
C VAL A 21 -13.59 2.63 4.86
N THR A 22 -14.61 3.49 4.80
CA THR A 22 -14.53 4.80 4.12
C THR A 22 -13.50 5.71 4.77
N ILE A 23 -13.42 5.75 6.11
CA ILE A 23 -12.42 6.57 6.81
C ILE A 23 -11.01 6.06 6.47
N MET A 24 -10.77 4.75 6.54
CA MET A 24 -9.44 4.20 6.20
C MET A 24 -9.09 4.38 4.73
N ALA A 25 -10.05 4.24 3.82
CA ALA A 25 -9.85 4.55 2.41
C ALA A 25 -9.44 6.03 2.24
N GLY A 26 -10.10 6.95 2.95
CA GLY A 26 -9.75 8.36 2.98
C GLY A 26 -8.34 8.63 3.54
N VAL A 27 -7.96 7.92 4.61
CA VAL A 27 -6.58 7.96 5.14
C VAL A 27 -5.57 7.47 4.10
N GLY A 28 -5.87 6.36 3.42
CA GLY A 28 -5.03 5.82 2.35
C GLY A 28 -4.93 6.76 1.13
N ILE A 29 -6.01 7.44 0.75
CA ILE A 29 -5.97 8.48 -0.29
C ILE A 29 -5.08 9.64 0.14
N LEU A 30 -5.28 10.17 1.36
CA LEU A 30 -4.50 11.30 1.87
C LEU A 30 -3.01 10.97 1.95
N THR A 31 -2.69 9.82 2.56
CA THR A 31 -1.31 9.34 2.68
C THR A 31 -0.72 9.03 1.32
N GLY A 32 -1.50 8.52 0.37
CA GLY A 32 -1.04 8.26 -0.97
C GLY A 32 -0.75 9.52 -1.78
N LEU A 33 -1.54 10.58 -1.58
CA LEU A 33 -1.28 11.90 -2.15
C LEU A 33 -0.01 12.51 -1.56
N ILE A 34 0.18 12.44 -0.24
CA ILE A 34 1.42 12.87 0.43
C ILE A 34 2.62 12.10 -0.13
N SER A 35 2.48 10.79 -0.28
CA SER A 35 3.50 9.88 -0.82
C SER A 35 3.87 10.14 -2.28
N SER A 36 3.02 10.87 -3.02
CA SER A 36 3.22 11.20 -4.42
C SER A 36 3.89 12.57 -4.61
N LEU A 37 4.17 13.29 -3.53
CA LEU A 37 4.88 14.55 -3.58
C LEU A 37 6.39 14.29 -3.78
N PRO A 38 7.13 15.24 -4.38
CA PRO A 38 8.59 15.16 -4.44
C PRO A 38 9.16 15.01 -3.03
N SER A 39 10.08 14.05 -2.84
CA SER A 39 10.62 13.74 -1.52
C SER A 39 11.55 14.85 -1.01
N PRO A 40 11.33 15.38 0.20
CA PRO A 40 12.28 16.28 0.85
C PRO A 40 13.38 15.53 1.61
N LEU A 41 13.36 14.19 1.62
CA LEU A 41 14.30 13.33 2.36
C LEU A 41 15.39 12.78 1.43
N PRO A 42 16.65 12.68 1.90
CA PRO A 42 17.77 12.16 1.12
C PRO A 42 17.59 10.69 0.76
N ASP A 43 18.11 10.31 -0.42
CA ASP A 43 18.01 8.95 -0.95
C ASP A 43 18.84 7.95 -0.14
N LEU A 44 18.23 6.83 0.24
CA LEU A 44 18.94 5.66 0.73
C LEU A 44 19.48 4.88 -0.47
N ARG A 45 20.66 5.25 -0.95
CA ARG A 45 21.36 4.52 -2.02
C ARG A 45 22.03 3.27 -1.45
N LEU A 46 21.63 2.11 -1.95
CA LEU A 46 22.39 0.86 -1.86
C LEU A 46 22.91 0.55 -3.28
N ASP A 47 23.98 1.25 -3.66
CA ASP A 47 25.01 0.87 -4.65
C ASP A 47 24.69 0.39 -6.09
N ASP A 48 23.66 0.88 -6.81
CA ASP A 48 23.69 0.73 -8.30
C ASP A 48 22.87 1.79 -9.10
N PRO A 49 23.44 2.45 -10.13
CA PRO A 49 22.80 3.54 -10.88
C PRO A 49 22.09 3.15 -12.20
N GLU A 50 22.12 1.90 -12.65
CA GLU A 50 21.60 1.53 -13.99
C GLU A 50 20.24 0.79 -14.01
N LEU A 51 19.54 0.67 -12.88
CA LEU A 51 18.24 0.00 -12.83
C LEU A 51 17.06 0.98 -12.65
N LEU A 52 16.21 1.03 -13.68
CA LEU A 52 15.04 1.89 -13.88
C LEU A 52 13.85 1.58 -12.94
N ILE A 53 14.04 1.66 -11.63
CA ILE A 53 13.06 2.34 -10.74
C ILE A 53 13.92 3.30 -9.96
N ASN A 54 14.04 4.52 -10.47
CA ASN A 54 15.06 5.47 -10.05
C ASN A 54 15.02 5.67 -8.52
N ALA A 55 16.04 5.15 -7.83
CA ALA A 55 16.23 5.34 -6.39
C ALA A 55 16.61 6.79 -6.04
N GLU A 56 16.79 7.67 -7.03
CA GLU A 56 16.82 9.14 -6.87
C GLU A 56 15.46 9.74 -6.46
N GLY A 57 14.42 8.92 -6.34
CA GLY A 57 13.06 9.39 -6.06
C GLY A 57 12.20 8.44 -5.24
N ILE A 58 12.75 7.42 -4.56
CA ILE A 58 11.95 6.53 -3.71
C ILE A 58 11.58 7.30 -2.45
N PRO A 59 10.33 7.76 -2.29
CA PRO A 59 9.97 8.60 -1.19
C PRO A 59 9.91 7.74 0.06
N LEU A 60 10.96 7.72 0.89
CA LEU A 60 10.91 7.13 2.23
C LEU A 60 9.72 7.69 3.02
N HIS A 61 9.38 8.95 2.73
CA HIS A 61 8.21 9.62 3.25
C HIS A 61 6.88 8.92 2.90
N ALA A 62 6.82 8.10 1.84
CA ALA A 62 5.63 7.31 1.51
C ALA A 62 5.36 6.21 2.54
N GLY A 63 6.39 5.42 2.87
CA GLY A 63 6.32 4.43 3.94
C GLY A 63 6.01 5.07 5.30
N VAL A 64 6.60 6.24 5.56
CA VAL A 64 6.35 7.02 6.79
C VAL A 64 4.92 7.54 6.86
N ALA A 65 4.42 8.19 5.81
CA ALA A 65 3.08 8.77 5.76
C ALA A 65 2.01 7.69 5.92
N PHE A 66 2.13 6.61 5.13
CA PHE A 66 1.19 5.50 5.20
C PHE A 66 1.26 4.77 6.55
N GLY A 67 2.48 4.45 7.02
CA GLY A 67 2.70 3.81 8.31
C GLY A 67 2.13 4.62 9.47
N ALA A 68 2.36 5.93 9.48
CA ALA A 68 1.80 6.85 10.48
C ALA A 68 0.27 6.88 10.41
N GLY A 69 -0.33 6.97 9.21
CA GLY A 69 -1.78 6.95 9.02
C GLY A 69 -2.42 5.67 9.56
N VAL A 70 -1.85 4.51 9.22
CA VAL A 70 -2.31 3.21 9.73
C VAL A 70 -2.14 3.13 11.26
N ALA A 71 -1.00 3.53 11.79
CA ALA A 71 -0.71 3.46 13.22
C ALA A 71 -1.62 4.36 14.06
N VAL A 72 -1.93 5.58 13.60
CA VAL A 72 -2.90 6.47 14.27
C VAL A 72 -4.26 5.81 14.32
N MET A 73 -4.71 5.18 13.24
CA MET A 73 -6.03 4.52 13.21
C MET A 73 -6.06 3.27 14.08
N LEU A 74 -4.99 2.48 14.10
CA LEU A 74 -4.82 1.37 15.04
C LEU A 74 -4.81 1.86 16.49
N TRP A 75 -4.16 2.98 16.76
CA TRP A 75 -4.13 3.57 18.09
C TRP A 75 -5.53 3.99 18.56
N LEU A 76 -6.28 4.64 17.67
CA LEU A 76 -7.60 5.14 17.98
C LEU A 76 -8.63 4.02 18.16
N TRP A 77 -8.56 2.95 17.37
CA TRP A 77 -9.63 1.95 17.26
C TRP A 77 -9.30 0.56 17.78
N ALA A 78 -8.03 0.16 17.84
CA ALA A 78 -7.65 -1.22 18.14
C ALA A 78 -6.82 -1.38 19.41
N ASN A 79 -5.81 -0.52 19.64
CA ASN A 79 -4.87 -0.70 20.74
C ASN A 79 -4.29 0.61 21.25
N ARG A 80 -4.32 0.84 22.57
CA ARG A 80 -3.78 2.08 23.18
C ARG A 80 -2.30 2.01 23.53
N ASP A 81 -1.65 0.88 23.28
CA ASP A 81 -0.21 0.67 23.50
C ASP A 81 0.61 1.35 22.38
N PRO A 82 1.39 2.41 22.71
CA PRO A 82 2.16 3.14 21.72
C PRO A 82 3.29 2.30 21.12
N GLY A 83 3.87 1.35 21.87
CA GLY A 83 4.94 0.50 21.36
C GLY A 83 4.47 -0.40 20.21
N LYS A 84 3.27 -0.97 20.33
CA LYS A 84 2.67 -1.78 19.27
C LYS A 84 2.31 -0.95 18.04
N CYS A 85 1.84 0.29 18.22
CA CYS A 85 1.52 1.18 17.12
C CYS A 85 2.79 1.66 16.40
N LEU A 86 3.84 2.01 17.14
CA LEU A 86 5.15 2.37 16.57
C LEU A 86 5.79 1.20 15.82
N LEU A 87 5.66 -0.02 16.33
CA LEU A 87 6.14 -1.21 15.63
C LEU A 87 5.37 -1.45 14.32
N ALA A 88 4.06 -1.15 14.29
CA ALA A 88 3.29 -1.17 13.05
C ALA A 88 3.79 -0.14 12.02
N VAL A 89 4.19 1.07 12.45
CA VAL A 89 4.86 2.05 11.58
C VAL A 89 6.15 1.47 11.01
N ALA A 90 7.04 0.97 11.88
CA ALA A 90 8.33 0.44 11.46
C ALA A 90 8.20 -0.71 10.45
N LEU A 91 7.23 -1.61 10.65
CA LEU A 91 6.94 -2.72 9.73
C LEU A 91 6.32 -2.26 8.42
N THR A 92 5.53 -1.18 8.43
CA THR A 92 5.00 -0.59 7.20
C THR A 92 6.12 0.08 6.39
N ILE A 93 7.06 0.78 7.05
CA ILE A 93 8.25 1.36 6.40
C ILE A 93 9.14 0.25 5.82
N MET A 94 9.43 -0.79 6.61
CA MET A 94 10.18 -1.95 6.11
C MET A 94 9.45 -2.64 4.95
N GLY A 95 8.11 -2.73 5.02
CA GLY A 95 7.27 -3.24 3.94
C GLY A 95 7.41 -2.45 2.65
N TRP A 96 7.44 -1.12 2.74
CA TRP A 96 7.69 -0.24 1.59
C TRP A 96 9.06 -0.49 0.98
N LEU A 97 10.13 -0.50 1.79
CA LEU A 97 11.50 -0.74 1.31
C LEU A 97 11.63 -2.13 0.67
N ALA A 98 11.08 -3.16 1.31
CA ALA A 98 11.09 -4.52 0.80
C ALA A 98 10.31 -4.64 -0.52
N ALA A 99 9.17 -3.95 -0.64
CA ALA A 99 8.37 -3.95 -1.86
C ALA A 99 9.12 -3.33 -3.04
N VAL A 100 9.78 -2.19 -2.84
CA VAL A 100 10.54 -1.51 -3.90
C VAL A 100 11.76 -2.34 -4.31
N ASN A 101 12.54 -2.83 -3.35
CA ASN A 101 13.70 -3.67 -3.65
C ASN A 101 13.28 -4.95 -4.38
N THR A 102 12.19 -5.59 -3.94
CA THR A 102 11.72 -6.80 -4.63
C THR A 102 11.21 -6.48 -6.03
N ALA A 103 10.53 -5.35 -6.23
CA ALA A 103 10.09 -4.93 -7.56
C ALA A 103 11.30 -4.70 -8.49
N ASN A 104 12.37 -4.11 -7.98
CA ASN A 104 13.64 -3.94 -8.69
C ASN A 104 14.28 -5.28 -9.06
N ASP A 105 14.43 -6.18 -8.09
CA ASP A 105 15.02 -7.49 -8.31
C ASP A 105 14.23 -8.29 -9.35
N VAL A 106 12.90 -8.28 -9.25
CA VAL A 106 12.02 -8.97 -10.21
C VAL A 106 12.16 -8.36 -11.60
N MET A 107 12.17 -7.03 -11.72
CA MET A 107 12.37 -6.33 -12.98
C MET A 107 13.72 -6.72 -13.62
N GLN A 108 14.80 -6.65 -12.84
CA GLN A 108 16.14 -7.00 -13.29
C GLN A 108 16.22 -8.43 -13.79
N VAL A 109 15.69 -9.38 -13.02
CA VAL A 109 15.67 -10.80 -13.38
C VAL A 109 14.89 -11.03 -14.67
N VAL A 110 13.72 -10.41 -14.84
CA VAL A 110 12.90 -10.61 -16.05
C VAL A 110 13.54 -9.96 -17.28
N VAL A 111 14.03 -8.73 -17.18
CA VAL A 111 14.62 -8.00 -18.32
C VAL A 111 15.96 -8.61 -18.74
N SER A 112 16.78 -9.06 -17.79
CA SER A 112 18.06 -9.73 -18.08
C SER A 112 17.90 -11.16 -18.59
N SER A 113 16.74 -11.78 -18.40
CA SER A 113 16.48 -13.13 -18.86
C SER A 113 16.39 -13.25 -20.39
N HIS A 114 16.48 -14.48 -20.90
CA HIS A 114 16.21 -14.82 -22.31
C HIS A 114 14.72 -15.14 -22.57
N LEU A 115 13.80 -14.75 -21.67
CA LEU A 115 12.36 -14.88 -21.90
C LEU A 115 11.98 -14.21 -23.23
N PHE A 116 11.20 -14.92 -24.05
CA PHE A 116 10.78 -14.49 -25.39
C PHE A 116 11.89 -14.38 -26.46
N GLY A 117 13.11 -14.85 -26.18
CA GLY A 117 14.21 -14.93 -27.14
C GLY A 117 14.92 -13.59 -27.40
N THR A 118 15.69 -13.53 -28.50
CA THR A 118 16.49 -12.35 -28.91
C THR A 118 15.93 -11.63 -30.14
N VAL A 119 14.71 -11.99 -30.56
CA VAL A 119 14.03 -11.36 -31.70
C VAL A 119 13.66 -9.91 -31.40
N GLU A 120 13.53 -9.09 -32.45
CA GLU A 120 13.07 -7.71 -32.34
C GLU A 120 11.72 -7.65 -31.59
N GLY A 121 11.60 -6.79 -30.58
CA GLY A 121 10.43 -6.72 -29.69
C GLY A 121 10.46 -7.62 -28.45
N ALA A 122 11.36 -8.62 -28.37
CA ALA A 122 11.45 -9.49 -27.19
C ALA A 122 11.85 -8.73 -25.90
N LYS A 123 12.62 -7.64 -26.03
CA LYS A 123 12.96 -6.77 -24.89
C LYS A 123 11.72 -6.04 -24.34
N ALA A 124 10.92 -5.44 -25.22
CA ALA A 124 9.70 -4.71 -24.82
C ALA A 124 8.70 -5.64 -24.12
N ASN A 125 8.54 -6.88 -24.62
CA ASN A 125 7.69 -7.88 -23.98
C ASN A 125 8.21 -8.27 -22.57
N ARG A 126 9.53 -8.42 -22.42
CA ARG A 126 10.14 -8.67 -21.09
C ARG A 126 9.91 -7.51 -20.14
N GLU A 127 10.03 -6.27 -20.59
CA GLU A 127 9.79 -5.10 -19.74
C GLU A 127 8.33 -5.05 -19.26
N ILE A 128 7.35 -5.26 -20.14
CA ILE A 128 5.93 -5.30 -19.76
C ILE A 128 5.68 -6.39 -18.70
N VAL A 129 6.17 -7.61 -18.95
CA VAL A 129 6.03 -8.72 -18.00
C VAL A 129 6.76 -8.42 -16.70
N GLY A 130 7.95 -7.82 -16.77
CA GLY A 130 8.74 -7.40 -15.63
C GLY A 130 7.96 -6.42 -14.75
N TRP A 131 7.35 -5.39 -15.33
CA TRP A 131 6.55 -4.40 -14.59
C TRP A 131 5.33 -5.02 -13.92
N VAL A 132 4.64 -5.91 -14.61
CA VAL A 132 3.47 -6.61 -14.07
C VAL A 132 3.86 -7.50 -12.90
N LEU A 133 4.90 -8.33 -13.05
CA LEU A 133 5.36 -9.24 -11.99
C LEU A 133 5.96 -8.48 -10.81
N ALA A 134 6.79 -7.46 -11.08
CA ALA A 134 7.35 -6.58 -10.06
C ALA A 134 6.25 -5.91 -9.24
N GLY A 135 5.21 -5.42 -9.91
CA GLY A 135 4.04 -4.80 -9.28
C GLY A 135 3.28 -5.76 -8.39
N VAL A 136 2.95 -6.95 -8.90
CA VAL A 136 2.21 -7.97 -8.13
C VAL A 136 2.99 -8.43 -6.91
N ILE A 137 4.27 -8.77 -7.08
CA ILE A 137 5.11 -9.31 -6.00
C ILE A 137 5.44 -8.22 -4.98
N GLY A 138 5.87 -7.04 -5.44
CA GLY A 138 6.14 -5.89 -4.57
C GLY A 138 4.89 -5.45 -3.80
N GLY A 139 3.75 -5.36 -4.49
CA GLY A 139 2.45 -5.03 -3.89
C GLY A 139 2.02 -6.04 -2.82
N ALA A 140 2.24 -7.33 -3.04
CA ALA A 140 1.96 -8.38 -2.07
C ALA A 140 2.86 -8.26 -0.82
N ILE A 141 4.17 -8.05 -1.02
CA ILE A 141 5.15 -7.92 0.07
C ILE A 141 4.85 -6.70 0.94
N GLY A 142 4.64 -5.54 0.31
CA GLY A 142 4.32 -4.30 1.02
C GLY A 142 3.04 -4.44 1.85
N ALA A 143 1.99 -5.03 1.27
CA ALA A 143 0.72 -5.24 1.96
C ALA A 143 0.84 -6.30 3.06
N GLY A 144 1.62 -7.37 2.84
CA GLY A 144 1.86 -8.43 3.82
C GLY A 144 2.58 -7.93 5.06
N LEU A 145 3.63 -7.13 4.89
CA LEU A 145 4.36 -6.53 6.01
C LEU A 145 3.53 -5.45 6.73
N THR A 146 2.73 -4.68 5.99
CA THR A 146 1.75 -3.74 6.59
C THR A 146 0.71 -4.50 7.43
N ALA A 147 0.16 -5.58 6.89
CA ALA A 147 -0.83 -6.40 7.58
C ALA A 147 -0.23 -7.13 8.79
N PHE A 148 1.03 -7.58 8.69
CA PHE A 148 1.77 -8.16 9.81
C PHE A 148 1.95 -7.13 10.94
N GLY A 149 2.41 -5.92 10.62
CA GLY A 149 2.52 -4.82 11.57
C GLY A 149 1.19 -4.46 12.24
N ALA A 150 0.12 -4.32 11.44
CA ALA A 150 -1.23 -4.09 11.95
C ALA A 150 -1.71 -5.25 12.85
N GLY A 151 -1.34 -6.48 12.53
CA GLY A 151 -1.61 -7.68 13.34
C GLY A 151 -1.01 -7.64 14.73
N ILE A 152 0.14 -6.98 14.92
CA ILE A 152 0.75 -6.84 16.25
C ILE A 152 -0.16 -6.04 17.17
N ALA A 153 -0.67 -4.89 16.70
CA ALA A 153 -1.60 -4.06 17.45
C ALA A 153 -3.01 -4.66 17.53
N ALA A 154 -3.47 -5.34 16.48
CA ALA A 154 -4.84 -5.82 16.35
C ALA A 154 -4.92 -7.32 15.99
N GLN A 155 -5.32 -8.15 16.98
CA GLN A 155 -5.47 -9.60 16.78
C GLN A 155 -6.46 -9.98 15.66
N ALA A 156 -7.45 -9.15 15.37
CA ALA A 156 -8.41 -9.40 14.28
C ALA A 156 -7.75 -9.51 12.91
N ILE A 157 -6.62 -8.82 12.69
CA ILE A 157 -5.87 -8.84 11.43
C ILE A 157 -5.03 -10.11 11.27
N ARG A 158 -4.67 -10.78 12.37
CA ARG A 158 -3.87 -12.03 12.33
C ARG A 158 -4.61 -13.21 11.71
N ARG A 159 -5.92 -13.06 11.47
CA ARG A 159 -6.72 -14.12 10.87
C ARG A 159 -6.37 -14.29 9.39
N PRO A 160 -6.21 -15.54 8.90
CA PRO A 160 -5.86 -15.79 7.51
C PRO A 160 -6.79 -15.12 6.50
N GLU A 161 -8.08 -15.00 6.82
CA GLU A 161 -9.06 -14.38 5.92
C GLU A 161 -8.90 -12.86 5.83
N ALA A 162 -8.50 -12.21 6.92
CA ALA A 162 -8.21 -10.78 6.91
C ALA A 162 -6.87 -10.53 6.22
N TRP A 163 -5.85 -11.30 6.59
CA TRP A 163 -4.50 -11.18 6.06
C TRP A 163 -4.46 -11.46 4.55
N GLY A 164 -5.10 -12.54 4.10
CA GLY A 164 -5.18 -12.92 2.69
C GLY A 164 -5.90 -11.89 1.83
N VAL A 165 -6.95 -11.24 2.34
CA VAL A 165 -7.63 -10.14 1.63
C VAL A 165 -6.70 -8.93 1.49
N ILE A 166 -5.98 -8.56 2.55
CA ILE A 166 -5.06 -7.40 2.50
C ILE A 166 -3.92 -7.65 1.51
N VAL A 167 -3.27 -8.82 1.59
CA VAL A 167 -2.18 -9.20 0.68
C VAL A 167 -2.68 -9.33 -0.75
N GLY A 168 -3.81 -9.99 -0.97
CA GLY A 168 -4.39 -10.17 -2.30
C GLY A 168 -4.77 -8.84 -2.96
N VAL A 169 -5.34 -7.91 -2.21
CA VAL A 169 -5.64 -6.55 -2.70
C VAL A 169 -4.35 -5.77 -2.96
N GLY A 170 -3.35 -5.88 -2.09
CA GLY A 170 -2.04 -5.28 -2.33
C GLY A 170 -1.37 -5.78 -3.61
N ALA A 171 -1.45 -7.08 -3.87
CA ALA A 171 -0.94 -7.69 -5.10
C ALA A 171 -1.72 -7.21 -6.33
N LEU A 172 -3.05 -7.19 -6.25
CA LEU A 172 -3.94 -6.76 -7.33
C LEU A 172 -3.69 -5.30 -7.72
N TYR A 173 -3.68 -4.39 -6.74
CA TYR A 173 -3.40 -2.98 -6.98
C TYR A 173 -1.93 -2.73 -7.34
N GLY A 174 -1.04 -3.67 -7.01
CA GLY A 174 0.35 -3.68 -7.48
C GLY A 174 0.48 -3.71 -9.00
N LEU A 175 -0.51 -4.24 -9.73
CA LEU A 175 -0.57 -4.19 -11.20
C LEU A 175 -0.51 -2.76 -11.75
N LEU A 176 -0.89 -1.76 -10.95
CA LEU A 176 -0.82 -0.35 -11.32
C LEU A 176 0.62 0.18 -11.41
N LEU A 177 1.63 -0.62 -11.05
CA LEU A 177 3.03 -0.27 -11.27
C LEU A 177 3.34 -0.08 -12.75
N TYR A 178 2.81 -0.95 -13.64
CA TYR A 178 3.02 -0.83 -15.07
C TYR A 178 2.50 0.50 -15.65
N PRO A 179 1.21 0.87 -15.48
CA PRO A 179 0.73 2.16 -15.96
C PRO A 179 1.43 3.35 -15.29
N ALA A 180 1.73 3.26 -13.99
CA ALA A 180 2.47 4.31 -13.27
C ALA A 180 3.87 4.54 -13.87
N ALA A 181 4.59 3.48 -14.21
CA ALA A 181 5.90 3.57 -14.86
C ALA A 181 5.78 4.09 -16.31
N SER A 182 4.80 3.59 -17.07
CA SER A 182 4.63 3.98 -18.49
C SER A 182 4.22 5.45 -18.69
N LEU A 183 3.52 6.02 -17.71
CA LEU A 183 3.03 7.40 -17.75
C LEU A 183 3.90 8.36 -16.92
N ASP A 184 4.90 7.85 -16.22
CA ASP A 184 5.70 8.60 -15.24
C ASP A 184 4.83 9.30 -14.19
N GLN A 185 3.87 8.56 -13.62
CA GLN A 185 2.88 9.06 -12.67
C GLN A 185 2.72 8.09 -11.50
N ILE A 186 3.60 8.18 -10.49
CA ILE A 186 3.60 7.30 -9.31
C ILE A 186 2.29 7.37 -8.50
N VAL A 187 1.57 8.50 -8.59
CA VAL A 187 0.25 8.71 -7.98
C VAL A 187 -0.78 7.67 -8.43
N LEU A 188 -0.65 7.15 -9.66
CA LEU A 188 -1.52 6.12 -10.23
C LEU A 188 -1.38 4.77 -9.50
N LEU A 189 -0.24 4.52 -8.86
CA LEU A 189 -0.01 3.35 -8.04
C LEU A 189 -0.36 3.64 -6.58
N VAL A 190 0.26 4.68 -6.02
CA VAL A 190 0.36 4.82 -4.56
C VAL A 190 -0.99 5.19 -3.93
N VAL A 191 -1.75 6.12 -4.53
CA VAL A 191 -3.07 6.50 -4.02
C VAL A 191 -4.04 5.33 -3.98
N PRO A 192 -4.31 4.63 -5.10
CA PRO A 192 -5.28 3.54 -5.07
C PRO A 192 -4.78 2.33 -4.25
N TRP A 193 -3.47 2.05 -4.26
CA TRP A 193 -2.91 0.96 -3.45
C TRP A 193 -3.05 1.23 -1.95
N GLN A 194 -2.63 2.40 -1.46
CA GLN A 194 -2.73 2.75 -0.04
C GLN A 194 -4.18 2.82 0.43
N ALA A 195 -5.08 3.40 -0.39
CA ALA A 195 -6.50 3.43 -0.12
C ALA A 195 -7.10 2.03 0.02
N ALA A 196 -6.79 1.12 -0.90
CA ALA A 196 -7.31 -0.24 -0.90
C ALA A 196 -6.77 -1.07 0.27
N VAL A 197 -5.47 -1.02 0.54
CA VAL A 197 -4.84 -1.73 1.67
C VAL A 197 -5.40 -1.23 3.00
N ALA A 198 -5.50 0.09 3.19
CA ALA A 198 -6.08 0.68 4.40
C ALA A 198 -7.55 0.27 4.60
N ALA A 199 -8.35 0.32 3.52
CA ALA A 199 -9.74 -0.13 3.52
C ALA A 199 -9.85 -1.61 3.94
N CYS A 200 -8.98 -2.49 3.42
CA CYS A 200 -8.93 -3.90 3.79
C CYS A 200 -8.54 -4.12 5.25
N ILE A 201 -7.64 -3.30 5.81
CA ILE A 201 -7.32 -3.33 7.25
C ILE A 201 -8.58 -3.01 8.07
N ALA A 202 -9.29 -1.91 7.77
CA ALA A 202 -10.56 -1.60 8.44
C ALA A 202 -11.60 -2.73 8.29
N TYR A 203 -11.71 -3.30 7.08
CA TYR A 203 -12.61 -4.39 6.80
C TYR A 203 -12.32 -5.63 7.67
N GLY A 204 -11.03 -5.95 7.87
CA GLY A 204 -10.56 -7.01 8.75
C GLY A 204 -10.84 -6.73 10.24
N LEU A 205 -10.59 -5.50 10.70
CA LEU A 205 -10.86 -5.07 12.08
C LEU A 205 -12.35 -5.16 12.45
N THR A 206 -13.22 -4.87 11.48
CA THR A 206 -14.67 -4.77 11.70
C THR A 206 -15.44 -6.05 11.33
N ARG A 207 -14.74 -7.11 10.90
CA ARG A 207 -15.39 -8.37 10.54
C ARG A 207 -15.85 -9.10 11.81
N PRO A 208 -17.12 -9.55 11.89
CA PRO A 208 -17.60 -10.35 13.01
C PRO A 208 -16.74 -11.61 13.21
N ARG A 209 -16.61 -12.05 14.47
CA ARG A 209 -16.14 -13.41 14.79
C ARG A 209 -17.20 -14.37 14.27
N ALA A 210 -16.82 -15.25 13.35
CA ALA A 210 -17.62 -16.42 13.02
C ALA A 210 -17.58 -17.40 14.19
#